data_AF-A0A353UFB6-F1
#
_entry.id   AF-A0A353UFB6-F1
#
_cell.length_a   1.000
_cell.length_b   1.000
_cell.length_c   1.000
_cell.angle_alpha   90.00
_cell.angle_beta   90.00
_cell.angle_gamma   90.00
#
_symmetry.space_group_name_H-M   'P 1'
#
loop_
_entity.id
_entity.type
_entity.pdbx_description
1 polymer ?
#
loop_
_entity_poly.entity_id
_entity_poly.type
_entity_poly.pdbx_seq_one_letter_code
_entity_poly.pdbx_strand_id
1 'polypeptide(L)' 'MAKHTVSIDEDTRQRIHTLPRGINFSAFMRKAINIFVEELEKNPDLEPENFIITCTARKDTSDKKRR' A
#
# COMPACT_ATOMS: atom_id res chain seq x y z
N MET A 1 -11.15 10.92 14.64
CA MET A 1 -10.95 10.50 13.24
C MET A 1 -12.25 9.92 12.72
N ALA A 2 -12.75 10.40 11.58
CA ALA A 2 -13.90 9.81 10.92
C ALA A 2 -13.55 8.39 10.43
N LYS A 3 -14.51 7.47 10.54
CA LYS A 3 -14.38 6.10 10.01
C LYS A 3 -15.12 6.06 8.68
N HIS A 4 -14.37 5.87 7.59
CA HIS A 4 -14.94 5.67 6.26
C HIS A 4 -14.87 4.18 5.92
N THR A 5 -15.99 3.63 5.44
CA THR A 5 -16.07 2.26 4.95
C THR A 5 -16.29 2.34 3.45
N VAL A 6 -15.47 1.62 2.69
CA VAL A 6 -15.55 1.57 1.22
C VAL A 6 -15.59 0.12 0.80
N SER A 7 -16.51 -0.22 -0.10
CA SER A 7 -16.54 -1.52 -0.74
C SER A 7 -15.38 -1.63 -1.72
N ILE A 8 -14.60 -2.70 -1.62
CA ILE A 8 -13.62 -3.08 -2.63
C ILE A 8 -14.18 -4.23 -3.46
N ASP A 9 -13.81 -4.28 -4.73
CA ASP A 9 -14.14 -5.41 -5.60
C ASP A 9 -13.32 -6.67 -5.23
N GLU A 10 -13.76 -7.82 -5.75
CA GLU A 10 -13.16 -9.11 -5.40
C GLU A 10 -11.75 -9.29 -5.97
N ASP A 11 -11.42 -8.68 -7.12
CA ASP A 11 -10.05 -8.70 -7.67
C ASP A 11 -9.09 -7.95 -6.73
N THR A 12 -9.48 -6.74 -6.34
CA THR A 12 -8.74 -5.94 -5.36
C THR A 12 -8.58 -6.72 -4.04
N ARG A 13 -9.63 -7.38 -3.57
CA ARG A 13 -9.57 -8.22 -2.37
C ARG A 13 -8.57 -9.38 -2.51
N GLN A 14 -8.58 -10.09 -3.64
CA GLN A 14 -7.62 -11.16 -3.89
C GLN A 14 -6.18 -10.63 -3.92
N ARG A 15 -5.93 -9.50 -4.59
CA ARG A 15 -4.62 -8.85 -4.62
C ARG A 15 -4.13 -8.49 -3.21
N ILE A 16 -5.01 -8.00 -2.35
CA ILE A 16 -4.71 -7.73 -0.94
C ILE A 16 -4.31 -9.02 -0.20
N HIS A 17 -5.02 -10.12 -0.42
CA HIS A 17 -4.69 -11.41 0.17
C HIS A 17 -3.37 -12.00 -0.33
N THR A 18 -2.94 -11.64 -1.54
CA THR A 18 -1.64 -12.07 -2.10
C THR A 18 -0.45 -11.26 -1.57
N LEU A 19 -0.68 -10.21 -0.78
CA LEU A 19 0.41 -9.43 -0.20
C LEU A 19 1.35 -10.32 0.64
N PRO A 20 2.67 -10.07 0.60
CA PRO A 20 3.65 -10.82 1.39
C PRO A 20 3.27 -10.95 2.86
N ARG A 21 3.45 -12.16 3.41
CA ARG A 21 3.23 -12.44 4.83
C ARG A 21 4.12 -11.52 5.68
N GLY A 22 3.51 -10.78 6.61
CA GLY A 22 4.18 -9.80 7.46
C GLY A 22 3.83 -8.34 7.13
N ILE A 23 3.08 -8.09 6.06
CA ILE A 23 2.57 -6.75 5.74
C ILE A 23 1.22 -6.54 6.42
N ASN A 24 1.17 -5.53 7.29
CA ASN A 24 -0.10 -5.06 7.83
C ASN A 24 -0.79 -4.21 6.76
N PHE A 25 -1.84 -4.78 6.15
CA PHE A 25 -2.60 -4.13 5.09
C PHE A 25 -3.11 -2.74 5.48
N SER A 26 -3.61 -2.56 6.71
CA SER A 26 -4.08 -1.27 7.20
C SER A 26 -2.96 -0.23 7.24
N ALA A 27 -1.79 -0.61 7.76
CA ALA A 27 -0.63 0.28 7.80
C ALA A 27 -0.12 0.62 6.38
N PHE A 28 -0.13 -0.37 5.48
CA PHE A 28 0.24 -0.20 4.08
C PHE A 28 -0.71 0.78 3.37
N MET A 29 -2.02 0.56 3.46
CA MET A 29 -3.03 1.43 2.84
C MET A 29 -2.98 2.84 3.40
N ARG A 30 -2.81 3.00 4.72
CA ARG A 30 -2.68 4.32 5.32
C ARG A 30 -1.49 5.10 4.76
N LYS A 31 -0.35 4.43 4.58
CA LYS A 31 0.83 5.06 3.97
C LYS A 31 0.60 5.39 2.49
N ALA A 32 -0.02 4.48 1.74
CA ALA A 32 -0.35 4.68 0.34
C ALA A 32 -1.28 5.88 0.13
N ILE A 33 -2.36 5.99 0.91
CA ILE A 33 -3.30 7.12 0.84
C ILE A 33 -2.60 8.44 1.17
N ASN A 34 -1.73 8.46 2.19
CA ASN A 34 -0.99 9.68 2.51
C ASN A 34 -0.11 10.15 1.35
N ILE A 35 0.64 9.23 0.72
CA ILE A 35 1.49 9.56 -0.44
C ILE A 35 0.63 10.03 -1.61
N PHE A 36 -0.51 9.38 -1.87
CA PHE A 36 -1.45 9.78 -2.91
C PHE A 36 -1.94 11.22 -2.71
N VAL A 37 -2.34 11.57 -1.48
CA VAL A 37 -2.76 12.94 -1.14
C VAL A 37 -1.61 13.94 -1.30
N GLU A 38 -0.41 13.62 -0.80
CA GLU A 38 0.78 14.49 -0.93
C GLU A 38 1.14 14.77 -2.40
N GLU A 39 0.99 13.78 -3.28
CA GLU A 39 1.25 13.96 -4.72
C GLU A 39 0.11 14.72 -5.42
N LEU A 40 -1.15 14.50 -5.04
CA LEU A 40 -2.28 15.29 -5.52
C LEU A 40 -2.19 16.76 -5.11
N GLU A 41 -1.71 17.05 -3.90
CA GLU A 41 -1.49 18.42 -3.44
C GLU A 41 -0.45 19.16 -4.30
N LYS A 42 0.55 18.44 -4.83
CA LYS A 42 1.55 19.00 -5.74
C LYS A 42 1.03 19.13 -7.17
N ASN A 43 0.29 18.12 -7.64
CA ASN A 43 -0.22 18.01 -9.00
C ASN A 43 -1.69 17.58 -8.97
N PRO A 44 -2.64 18.55 -8.96
CA PRO A 44 -4.07 18.25 -8.80
C PRO A 44 -4.67 17.52 -10.00
N ASP A 45 -4.02 17.55 -11.16
CA ASP A 45 -4.46 16.89 -12.39
C ASP A 45 -4.02 15.41 -12.48
N LEU A 46 -3.39 14.86 -11.43
CA LEU A 46 -2.99 13.46 -11.42
C LEU A 46 -4.22 12.54 -11.35
N GLU A 47 -4.41 11.74 -12.40
CA GLU A 47 -5.44 10.72 -12.43
C GLU A 47 -5.04 9.48 -11.60
N PRO A 48 -6.01 8.73 -11.04
CA PRO A 48 -5.75 7.51 -10.27
C PRO A 48 -4.90 6.47 -11.01
N GLU A 49 -5.03 6.37 -12.34
CA GLU A 49 -4.25 5.45 -13.17
C GLU A 49 -2.73 5.72 -13.10
N ASN A 50 -2.33 6.94 -12.77
CA ASN A 50 -0.93 7.33 -12.63
C ASN A 50 -0.30 6.84 -11.31
N PHE A 51 -1.10 6.29 -10.39
CA PHE A 51 -0.64 5.82 -9.09
C PHE A 51 -0.53 4.30 -9.03
N ILE A 52 0.67 3.80 -9.34
CA ILE A 52 0.99 2.38 -9.21
C ILE A 52 1.65 2.14 -7.85
N ILE A 53 0.91 1.54 -6.92
CA ILE A 53 1.44 1.14 -5.60
C ILE A 53 1.89 -0.32 -5.67
N THR A 54 3.21 -0.54 -5.77
CA THR A 54 3.78 -1.89 -5.68
C THR A 54 4.26 -2.19 -4.27
N CYS A 55 3.86 -3.34 -3.76
CA CYS A 55 4.46 -3.91 -2.57
C CYS A 55 5.83 -4.53 -2.92
N THR A 56 6.91 -3.96 -2.42
CA THR A 56 8.21 -4.63 -2.42
C THR A 56 8.37 -5.38 -1.11
N ALA A 57 8.49 -6.71 -1.18
CA ALA A 57 8.93 -7.48 -0.03
C ALA A 57 10.29 -6.92 0.41
N ARG A 58 10.50 -6.72 1.72
CA ARG A 58 11.82 -6.37 2.23
C ARG A 58 12.78 -7.42 1.69
N LYS A 59 13.77 -6.99 0.90
CA LYS A 59 14.94 -7.79 0.55
C LYS A 59 15.41 -8.40 1.86
N ASP A 60 15.39 -9.74 1.95
CA ASP A 60 15.82 -10.47 3.13
C ASP A 60 17.14 -9.88 3.64
N THR A 61 17.11 -9.16 4.76
CA THR A 61 18.31 -8.97 5.58
C THR A 61 18.53 -10.27 6.35
N SER A 62 18.67 -11.37 5.62
CA SER A 62 19.24 -12.62 6.07
C SER A 62 20.76 -12.46 6.16
N ASP A 63 21.22 -11.52 6.99
CA ASP A 63 22.62 -11.43 7.40
C ASP A 63 22.73 -11.17 8.91
N LYS A 64 21.79 -11.72 9.69
CA LYS A 64 22.07 -12.06 11.09
C LYS A 64 22.57 -13.49 11.13
N LYS A 65 23.79 -13.70 10.61
CA LYS A 65 24.58 -14.89 10.92
C LYS A 65 24.94 -14.83 12.40
N ARG A 66 24.08 -15.42 13.22
CA ARG A 66 24.34 -15.74 14.62
C ARG A 66 25.33 -16.90 14.64
N ARG A 67 26.60 -16.61 14.89
CA ARG A 67 27.58 -17.53 15.48
C ARG A 67 28.51 -16.74 16.38
#